data_AF-K2D327-F1
#
_entry.id   AF-K2D327-F1
#
_cell.length_a   1.000
_cell.length_b   1.000
_cell.length_c   1.000
_cell.angle_alpha   90.00
_cell.angle_beta   90.00
_cell.angle_gamma   90.00
#
_symmetry.space_group_name_H-M   'P 1'
#
loop_
_entity.id
_entity.type
_entity.pdbx_description
1 polymer ?
#
loop_
_entity_poly.entity_id
_entity_poly.type
_entity_poly.pdbx_seq_one_letter_code
_entity_poly.pdbx_strand_id
1 'polypeptide(L)'
;MDVFAIGQLYEVIGEVSKSISIYEHCLSFVNIEQSKKQEIYSRLAKLYKKSANWEKAKELWETNGNCGDIDACIELAKYYEHELRDVANAFVWTHLAEANLENSNIVRYKKKVIESDLKARRLRLEKRMINVSEKNS
;
A
#
# COMPACT_ATOMS: atom_id res chain seq x y z
N MET A 1 28.48 -2.97 8.49
CA MET A 1 27.88 -3.17 7.15
C MET A 1 26.40 -2.89 7.29
N ASP A 2 25.82 -2.04 6.45
CA ASP A 2 24.41 -1.68 6.55
C ASP A 2 23.53 -2.82 5.98
N VAL A 3 22.92 -3.60 6.86
CA VAL A 3 22.08 -4.77 6.50
C VAL A 3 20.95 -4.37 5.56
N PHE A 4 20.42 -3.16 5.72
CA PHE A 4 19.38 -2.63 4.84
C PHE A 4 19.88 -2.43 3.40
N ALA A 5 21.10 -1.89 3.23
CA ALA A 5 21.72 -1.72 1.92
C ALA A 5 21.98 -3.06 1.22
N ILE A 6 22.28 -4.12 1.98
CA ILE A 6 22.42 -5.48 1.44
C ILE A 6 21.06 -5.96 0.90
N GLY A 7 19.96 -5.72 1.63
CA GLY A 7 18.62 -6.07 1.18
C GLY A 7 18.25 -5.37 -0.14
N GLN A 8 18.62 -4.09 -0.29
CA GLN A 8 18.44 -3.32 -1.52
C GLN A 8 19.28 -3.87 -2.68
N LEU A 9 20.52 -4.30 -2.42
CA LEU A 9 21.35 -4.92 -3.45
C LEU A 9 20.71 -6.20 -3.98
N TYR A 10 20.24 -7.08 -3.10
CA TYR A 10 19.56 -8.31 -3.51
C TYR A 10 18.23 -8.03 -4.23
N GLU A 11 17.51 -6.97 -3.85
CA GLU A 11 16.32 -6.49 -4.58
C GLU A 11 16.67 -6.13 -6.03
N VAL A 12 17.73 -5.34 -6.23
CA VAL A 12 18.15 -4.84 -7.55
C VAL A 12 18.59 -5.97 -8.48
N ILE A 13 19.31 -6.97 -7.97
CA ILE A 13 19.78 -8.11 -8.78
C ILE A 13 18.71 -9.18 -8.99
N GLY A 14 17.49 -9.00 -8.46
CA GLY A 14 16.35 -9.89 -8.67
C GLY A 14 16.28 -11.09 -7.73
N GLU A 15 17.12 -11.16 -6.71
CA GLU A 15 17.15 -12.23 -5.71
C GLU A 15 16.08 -11.98 -4.62
N VAL A 16 14.81 -12.11 -5.02
CA VAL A 16 13.63 -11.74 -4.21
C VAL A 16 13.63 -12.42 -2.83
N SER A 17 13.84 -13.73 -2.76
CA SER A 17 13.78 -14.46 -1.48
C SER A 17 14.85 -14.00 -0.48
N LYS A 18 16.06 -13.70 -0.97
CA LYS A 18 17.14 -13.17 -0.12
C LYS A 18 16.84 -11.75 0.34
N SER A 19 16.35 -10.92 -0.56
CA SER A 19 15.94 -9.54 -0.22
C SER A 19 14.87 -9.53 0.88
N ILE A 20 13.82 -10.38 0.76
CA ILE A 20 12.78 -10.54 1.78
C ILE A 20 13.39 -10.94 3.13
N SER A 21 14.21 -12.00 3.16
CA SER A 21 14.81 -12.49 4.41
C SER A 21 15.67 -11.42 5.10
N ILE A 22 16.41 -10.62 4.34
CA ILE A 22 17.25 -9.55 4.87
C ILE A 22 16.40 -8.40 5.43
N TYR A 23 15.32 -8.04 4.76
CA TYR A 23 14.39 -7.02 5.25
C TYR A 23 13.64 -7.47 6.51
N GLU A 24 13.20 -8.72 6.58
CA GLU A 24 12.62 -9.29 7.80
C GLU A 24 13.64 -9.30 8.95
N HIS A 25 14.91 -9.60 8.66
CA HIS A 25 15.97 -9.48 9.65
C HIS A 25 16.19 -8.03 10.12
N CYS A 26 16.12 -7.04 9.21
CA CYS A 26 16.19 -5.63 9.60
C CYS A 26 15.09 -5.24 10.59
N LEU A 27 13.88 -5.76 10.39
CA LEU A 27 12.73 -5.52 11.28
C LEU A 27 12.86 -6.18 12.66
N SER A 28 13.74 -7.17 12.81
CA SER A 28 14.03 -7.81 14.10
C SER A 28 14.92 -6.97 15.02
N PHE A 29 15.55 -5.91 14.50
CA PHE A 29 16.38 -5.02 15.31
C PHE A 29 15.54 -4.10 16.21
N VAL A 30 15.88 -4.08 17.50
CA VAL A 30 15.13 -3.34 18.54
C VAL A 30 15.11 -1.83 18.32
N ASN A 31 16.18 -1.26 17.75
CA ASN A 31 16.38 0.20 17.65
C ASN A 31 16.20 0.75 16.22
N ILE A 32 15.33 0.15 15.41
CA ILE A 32 15.05 0.65 14.07
C ILE A 32 14.18 1.90 14.12
N GLU A 33 14.58 2.96 13.39
CA GLU A 33 13.79 4.18 13.26
C GLU A 33 12.45 3.90 12.55
N GLN A 34 11.38 4.55 12.99
CA GLN A 34 10.03 4.33 12.45
C GLN A 34 9.95 4.61 10.94
N SER A 35 10.62 5.66 10.45
CA SER A 35 10.68 6.00 9.02
C SER A 35 11.34 4.88 8.20
N LYS A 36 12.42 4.29 8.74
CA LYS A 36 13.12 3.16 8.15
C LYS A 36 12.27 1.89 8.14
N LYS A 37 11.55 1.65 9.25
CA LYS A 37 10.60 0.53 9.36
C LYS A 37 9.50 0.63 8.31
N GLN A 38 8.92 1.81 8.12
CA GLN A 38 7.93 2.08 7.07
C GLN A 38 8.50 1.85 5.68
N GLU A 39 9.73 2.31 5.40
CA GLU A 39 10.39 2.06 4.12
C GLU A 39 10.54 0.55 3.85
N ILE A 40 10.98 -0.21 4.85
CA ILE A 40 11.11 -1.67 4.74
C ILE A 40 9.76 -2.32 4.46
N TYR A 41 8.69 -1.90 5.15
CA TYR A 41 7.35 -2.41 4.89
C TYR A 41 6.88 -2.12 3.47
N SER A 42 7.08 -0.90 2.94
CA SER A 42 6.73 -0.59 1.55
C SER A 42 7.51 -1.46 0.54
N ARG A 43 8.78 -1.76 0.82
CA ARG A 43 9.61 -2.63 -0.05
C ARG A 43 9.18 -4.09 0.03
N LEU A 44 9.01 -4.63 1.24
CA LEU A 44 8.51 -5.99 1.44
C LEU A 44 7.14 -6.18 0.78
N ALA A 45 6.23 -5.22 0.89
CA ALA A 45 4.92 -5.31 0.27
C ALA A 45 5.01 -5.39 -1.27
N LYS A 46 5.93 -4.63 -1.89
CA LYS A 46 6.22 -4.72 -3.33
C LYS A 46 6.79 -6.09 -3.71
N LEU A 47 7.70 -6.64 -2.91
CA LEU A 47 8.28 -7.96 -3.15
C LEU A 47 7.24 -9.07 -3.02
N TYR A 48 6.42 -9.04 -1.98
CA TYR A 48 5.34 -10.00 -1.75
C TYR A 48 4.26 -9.93 -2.84
N LYS A 49 3.90 -8.72 -3.29
CA LYS A 49 3.03 -8.54 -4.45
C LYS A 49 3.62 -9.17 -5.72
N LYS A 50 4.92 -8.95 -5.99
CA LYS A 50 5.61 -9.54 -7.16
C LYS A 50 5.64 -11.07 -7.12
N SER A 51 5.72 -11.67 -5.95
CA SER A 51 5.66 -13.12 -5.76
C SER A 51 4.23 -13.67 -5.61
N ALA A 52 3.21 -12.87 -5.89
CA ALA A 52 1.78 -13.20 -5.74
C ALA A 52 1.39 -13.64 -4.31
N ASN A 53 2.18 -13.28 -3.30
CA ASN A 53 1.84 -13.46 -1.90
C ASN A 53 1.03 -12.25 -1.40
N TRP A 54 -0.23 -12.22 -1.81
CA TRP A 54 -1.12 -11.08 -1.57
C TRP A 54 -1.46 -10.87 -0.10
N GLU A 55 -1.55 -11.95 0.68
CA GLU A 55 -1.89 -11.89 2.10
C GLU A 55 -0.81 -11.14 2.91
N LYS A 56 0.46 -11.50 2.72
CA LYS A 56 1.58 -10.78 3.35
C LYS A 56 1.70 -9.34 2.84
N ALA A 57 1.46 -9.10 1.55
CA ALA A 57 1.46 -7.75 1.00
C ALA A 57 0.37 -6.88 1.64
N LYS A 58 -0.84 -7.44 1.82
CA LYS A 58 -1.98 -6.79 2.48
C LYS A 58 -1.64 -6.35 3.89
N GLU A 59 -1.10 -7.24 4.73
CA GLU A 59 -0.76 -6.90 6.13
C GLU A 59 0.21 -5.71 6.23
N LEU A 60 1.20 -5.68 5.33
CA LEU A 60 2.17 -4.61 5.25
C LEU A 60 1.56 -3.30 4.75
N TRP A 61 0.68 -3.38 3.74
CA TRP A 61 -0.06 -2.20 3.30
C TRP A 61 -1.00 -1.67 4.38
N GLU A 62 -1.65 -2.54 5.16
CA GLU A 62 -2.55 -2.10 6.25
C GLU A 62 -1.75 -1.36 7.31
N THR A 63 -0.59 -1.89 7.67
CA THR A 63 0.33 -1.26 8.63
C THR A 63 0.75 0.13 8.15
N ASN A 64 1.25 0.24 6.92
CA ASN A 64 1.75 1.52 6.39
C ASN A 64 0.62 2.51 6.08
N GLY A 65 -0.49 2.04 5.52
CA GLY A 65 -1.64 2.87 5.17
C GLY A 65 -2.28 3.51 6.41
N ASN A 66 -2.38 2.76 7.50
CA ASN A 66 -2.80 3.31 8.80
C ASN A 66 -1.82 4.33 9.38
N CYS A 67 -0.55 4.30 8.96
CA CYS A 67 0.45 5.32 9.31
C CYS A 67 0.54 6.48 8.31
N GLY A 68 -0.37 6.59 7.34
CA GLY A 68 -0.39 7.71 6.40
C GLY A 68 0.23 7.44 5.03
N ASP A 69 0.69 6.22 4.74
CA ASP A 69 1.26 5.87 3.43
C ASP A 69 0.16 5.79 2.37
N ILE A 70 0.12 6.80 1.50
CA ILE A 70 -0.88 6.96 0.44
C ILE A 70 -0.77 5.83 -0.59
N ASP A 71 0.44 5.39 -0.94
CA ASP A 71 0.63 4.32 -1.92
C ASP A 71 0.12 2.99 -1.37
N ALA A 72 0.33 2.72 -0.07
CA ALA A 72 -0.22 1.55 0.61
C ALA A 72 -1.75 1.55 0.62
N CYS A 73 -2.38 2.70 0.92
CA CYS A 73 -3.85 2.84 0.84
C CYS A 73 -4.36 2.58 -0.59
N ILE A 74 -3.67 3.08 -1.61
CA ILE A 74 -4.04 2.87 -3.03
C ILE A 74 -3.95 1.38 -3.41
N GLU A 75 -2.90 0.69 -2.97
CA GLU A 75 -2.74 -0.74 -3.26
C GLU A 75 -3.81 -1.58 -2.54
N LEU A 76 -4.18 -1.24 -1.29
CA LEU A 76 -5.31 -1.88 -0.61
C LEU A 76 -6.63 -1.62 -1.32
N ALA A 77 -6.88 -0.40 -1.76
CA ALA A 77 -8.09 -0.10 -2.53
C ALA A 77 -8.18 -0.97 -3.79
N LYS A 78 -7.07 -1.15 -4.52
CA LYS A 78 -7.02 -2.04 -5.70
C LYS A 78 -7.23 -3.51 -5.31
N TYR A 79 -6.58 -3.96 -4.24
CA TYR A 79 -6.68 -5.33 -3.76
C TYR A 79 -8.12 -5.70 -3.39
N TYR A 80 -8.77 -4.89 -2.57
CA TYR A 80 -10.18 -5.09 -2.23
C TYR A 80 -11.09 -4.99 -3.47
N GLU A 81 -10.82 -4.05 -4.38
CA GLU A 81 -11.65 -3.88 -5.58
C GLU A 81 -11.57 -5.07 -6.56
N HIS A 82 -10.37 -5.60 -6.79
CA HIS A 82 -10.09 -6.55 -7.87
C HIS A 82 -9.99 -7.99 -7.40
N GLU A 83 -9.28 -8.24 -6.30
CA GLU A 83 -9.05 -9.61 -5.80
C GLU A 83 -10.24 -10.08 -4.96
N LEU A 84 -10.69 -9.27 -4.01
CA LEU A 84 -11.78 -9.65 -3.09
C LEU A 84 -13.17 -9.23 -3.58
N ARG A 85 -13.24 -8.35 -4.59
CA ARG A 85 -14.48 -7.72 -5.07
C ARG A 85 -15.29 -7.04 -3.97
N ASP A 86 -14.61 -6.62 -2.91
CA ASP A 86 -15.19 -5.92 -1.77
C ASP A 86 -15.14 -4.41 -2.02
N VAL A 87 -16.26 -3.91 -2.53
CA VAL A 87 -16.40 -2.49 -2.89
C VAL A 87 -16.35 -1.59 -1.65
N ALA A 88 -16.88 -2.04 -0.52
CA ALA A 88 -16.95 -1.24 0.70
C ALA A 88 -15.56 -1.00 1.27
N ASN A 89 -14.75 -2.05 1.40
CA ASN A 89 -13.36 -1.88 1.86
C ASN A 89 -12.52 -1.11 0.85
N ALA A 90 -12.70 -1.32 -0.46
CA ALA A 90 -12.00 -0.52 -1.46
C ALA A 90 -12.32 0.98 -1.34
N PHE A 91 -13.56 1.32 -0.99
CA PHE A 91 -14.00 2.70 -0.77
C PHE A 91 -13.38 3.32 0.48
N VAL A 92 -13.35 2.58 1.60
CA VAL A 92 -12.70 3.00 2.85
C VAL A 92 -11.23 3.35 2.62
N TRP A 93 -10.46 2.46 1.97
CA TRP A 93 -9.05 2.70 1.70
C TRP A 93 -8.80 3.83 0.69
N THR A 94 -9.71 4.02 -0.27
CA THR A 94 -9.66 5.17 -1.20
C THR A 94 -9.82 6.48 -0.44
N HIS A 95 -10.77 6.56 0.50
CA HIS A 95 -10.96 7.76 1.32
C HIS A 95 -9.82 8.03 2.28
N LEU A 96 -9.24 6.99 2.88
CA LEU A 96 -8.06 7.15 3.72
C LEU A 96 -6.87 7.71 2.91
N ALA A 97 -6.69 7.25 1.67
CA ALA A 97 -5.71 7.81 0.76
C ALA A 97 -5.95 9.30 0.47
N GLU A 98 -7.21 9.72 0.24
CA GLU A 98 -7.58 11.13 0.04
C GLU A 98 -7.23 11.97 1.28
N ALA A 99 -7.62 11.53 2.48
CA ALA A 99 -7.33 12.23 3.74
C ALA A 99 -5.82 12.34 4.02
N ASN A 100 -5.06 11.27 3.75
CA ASN A 100 -3.60 11.28 3.89
C ASN A 100 -2.95 12.21 2.86
N LEU A 101 -3.47 12.24 1.62
CA LEU A 101 -2.98 13.11 0.56
C LEU A 101 -3.18 14.60 0.91
N GLU A 102 -4.32 14.97 1.49
CA GLU A 102 -4.62 16.33 1.93
C GLU A 102 -3.55 16.86 2.89
N ASN A 103 -3.13 16.05 3.85
CA ASN A 103 -2.15 16.40 4.88
C ASN A 103 -0.67 16.17 4.47
N SER A 104 -0.43 15.64 3.27
CA SER A 104 0.92 15.30 2.81
C SER A 104 1.71 16.50 2.30
N ASN A 105 3.04 16.43 2.44
CA ASN A 105 4.00 17.37 1.87
C ASN A 105 4.35 17.06 0.39
N ILE A 106 3.47 16.35 -0.33
CA ILE A 106 3.69 16.00 -1.74
C ILE A 106 3.61 17.25 -2.60
N VAL A 107 4.55 17.38 -3.55
CA VAL A 107 4.60 18.53 -4.47
C VAL A 107 3.30 18.64 -5.27
N ARG A 108 2.79 19.87 -5.41
CA ARG A 108 1.46 20.19 -5.98
C ARG A 108 1.10 19.43 -7.27
N TYR A 109 2.03 19.33 -8.22
CA TYR A 109 1.74 18.65 -9.49
C TYR A 109 1.51 17.14 -9.31
N LYS A 110 2.29 16.47 -8.45
CA LYS A 110 2.07 15.05 -8.11
C LYS A 110 0.77 14.88 -7.32
N LYS A 111 0.51 15.77 -6.36
CA LYS A 111 -0.72 15.76 -5.56
C LYS A 111 -1.96 15.79 -6.46
N LYS A 112 -1.98 16.68 -7.46
CA LYS A 112 -3.10 16.79 -8.43
C LYS A 112 -3.32 15.51 -9.24
N VAL A 113 -2.25 14.81 -9.64
CA VAL A 113 -2.36 13.54 -10.37
C VAL A 113 -2.99 12.48 -9.47
N ILE A 114 -2.47 12.31 -8.26
CA ILE A 114 -2.99 11.32 -7.30
C ILE A 114 -4.45 11.63 -6.94
N GLU A 115 -4.78 12.89 -6.70
CA GLU A 115 -6.14 13.34 -6.39
C GLU A 115 -7.12 13.02 -7.52
N SER A 116 -6.72 13.25 -8.78
CA SER A 116 -7.54 12.89 -9.94
C SER A 116 -7.82 11.38 -10.01
N ASP A 117 -6.79 10.57 -9.78
CA ASP A 117 -6.91 9.10 -9.83
C ASP A 117 -7.77 8.55 -8.67
N LEU A 118 -7.62 9.12 -7.46
CA LEU A 118 -8.43 8.78 -6.29
C LEU A 118 -9.89 9.16 -6.50
N LYS A 119 -10.15 10.38 -6.99
CA LYS A 119 -11.51 10.85 -7.29
C LYS A 119 -12.19 9.97 -8.32
N ALA A 120 -11.49 9.61 -9.40
CA ALA A 120 -12.03 8.71 -10.42
C ALA A 120 -12.37 7.32 -9.85
N ARG A 121 -11.53 6.77 -8.96
CA ARG A 121 -11.81 5.51 -8.27
C ARG A 121 -13.01 5.62 -7.34
N ARG A 122 -13.06 6.65 -6.51
CA ARG A 122 -14.15 6.90 -5.56
C ARG A 122 -15.50 6.97 -6.26
N LEU A 123 -15.61 7.76 -7.34
CA LEU A 123 -16.86 7.89 -8.11
C LEU A 123 -17.31 6.55 -8.72
N ARG A 124 -16.37 5.73 -9.21
CA ARG A 124 -16.72 4.38 -9.71
C ARG A 124 -17.21 3.46 -8.59
N LEU A 125 -16.57 3.49 -7.42
CA LEU A 125 -16.94 2.65 -6.27
C LEU A 125 -18.30 3.07 -5.70
N GLU A 126 -18.55 4.37 -5.55
CA GLU A 126 -19.82 4.95 -5.09
C GLU A 126 -20.99 4.49 -5.98
N LYS A 127 -20.83 4.59 -7.31
CA LYS A 127 -21.83 4.10 -8.26
C LYS A 127 -22.11 2.59 -8.10
N ARG A 128 -21.06 1.79 -7.85
CA ARG A 128 -21.20 0.34 -7.64
C ARG A 128 -21.95 0.04 -6.33
N MET A 129 -21.73 0.83 -5.27
CA MET A 129 -22.43 0.64 -3.99
C MET A 129 -23.92 0.93 -4.11
N ILE A 130 -24.31 2.03 -4.76
CA ILE A 130 -25.71 2.39 -5.01
C ILE A 130 -26.45 1.26 -5.76
N ASN A 131 -25.83 0.76 -6.84
CA ASN A 131 -26.42 -0.32 -7.63
C ASN A 131 -26.59 -1.64 -6.85
N VAL A 132 -25.77 -1.87 -5.81
CA VAL A 132 -25.90 -3.04 -4.95
C VAL A 132 -27.02 -2.84 -3.92
N SER A 133 -27.16 -1.64 -3.34
CA SER A 133 -28.27 -1.35 -2.42
C SER A 133 -29.63 -1.40 -3.11
N GLU A 134 -29.74 -0.90 -4.34
CA GLU A 134 -30.99 -0.93 -5.12
C GLU A 134 -31.42 -2.35 -5.52
N LYS A 135 -30.48 -3.30 -5.64
CA LYS A 135 -30.78 -4.71 -5.94
C LYS A 135 -31.19 -5.53 -4.72
N ASN A 136 -30.83 -5.06 -3.53
CA ASN A 136 -31.11 -5.74 -2.26
C ASN A 136 -32.34 -5.14 -1.54
N SER A 137 -32.99 -4.14 -2.15
CA SER A 137 -34.24 -3.51 -1.68
C SER A 137 -35.42 -4.04 -2.48
#